data_AF-A0A562QXT8-F1
#
_entry.id   AF-A0A562QXT8-F1
#
_cell.length_a   1.000
_cell.length_b   1.000
_cell.length_c   1.000
_cell.angle_alpha   90.00
_cell.angle_beta   90.00
_cell.angle_gamma   90.00
#
_symmetry.space_group_name_H-M   'P 1'
#
loop_
_entity.id
_entity.type
_entity.pdbx_description
1 polymer ?
#
loop_
_entity_poly.entity_id
_entity_poly.type
_entity_poly.pdbx_seq_one_letter_code
_entity_poly.pdbx_strand_id
1 'polypeptide(L)'
;MTDEINRCETTHVDVKSGEAKCTAQWLLENRNIKGKVTHPITHNNKLTMFVCGEEGFADIAKEIRNAQKSIDLCCWGFDPAMELERGATGPWPRGETYGDLLIAAGRRGVQVRLLVWFDWVAKQAHKVTNMPGYTHDEYAWRFFGGRKKDAERLSAQNSLADLRAAIGDKEAPDDLGILKWLRKHAQNQDREIPMLAREEYCASWYQAAFAKYLENVEIRIHSADIRSIHRAISAESTKPSLP
;
A
#
# COMPACT_ATOMS: atom_id res chain seq x y z
N MET A 1 -19.07 -28.63 28.91
CA MET A 1 -18.53 -27.78 27.84
C MET A 1 -17.47 -26.91 28.48
N THR A 2 -16.20 -27.21 28.24
CA THR A 2 -15.08 -26.34 28.64
C THR A 2 -15.17 -25.07 27.82
N ASP A 3 -15.21 -23.93 28.50
CA ASP A 3 -15.31 -22.61 27.91
C ASP A 3 -14.02 -22.33 27.11
N GLU A 4 -14.04 -22.57 25.79
CA GLU A 4 -12.86 -22.48 24.90
C GLU A 4 -12.23 -21.09 24.85
N ILE A 5 -12.94 -20.07 25.35
CA ILE A 5 -12.49 -18.68 25.38
C ILE A 5 -11.71 -18.37 26.67
N ASN A 6 -12.01 -19.08 27.77
CA ASN A 6 -11.41 -18.83 29.07
C ASN A 6 -10.22 -19.76 29.33
N ARG A 7 -9.00 -19.23 29.16
CA ARG A 7 -7.75 -19.93 29.48
C ARG A 7 -7.24 -19.53 30.86
N CYS A 8 -6.93 -20.52 31.68
CA CYS A 8 -6.20 -20.33 32.93
C CYS A 8 -4.70 -20.50 32.66
N GLU A 9 -3.90 -19.45 32.88
CA GLU A 9 -2.46 -19.46 32.68
C GLU A 9 -1.74 -19.30 34.02
N THR A 10 -0.65 -20.05 34.22
CA THR A 10 0.20 -19.89 35.42
C THR A 10 1.28 -18.85 35.12
N THR A 11 1.26 -17.72 35.81
CA THR A 11 2.29 -16.66 35.69
C THR A 11 3.16 -16.65 36.93
N HIS A 12 4.48 -16.51 36.74
CA HIS A 12 5.44 -16.40 37.83
C HIS A 12 5.64 -14.94 38.22
N VAL A 13 5.70 -14.68 39.53
CA VAL A 13 5.92 -13.35 40.10
C VAL A 13 7.41 -13.18 40.42
N ASP A 14 7.98 -12.05 40.03
CA ASP A 14 9.31 -11.65 40.52
C ASP A 14 9.17 -11.29 42.00
N VAL A 15 9.82 -12.07 42.86
CA VAL A 15 9.70 -11.95 44.32
C VAL A 15 10.34 -10.66 44.86
N LYS A 16 11.30 -10.06 44.14
CA LYS A 16 11.96 -8.81 44.56
C LYS A 16 11.17 -7.57 44.16
N SER A 17 10.60 -7.54 42.95
CA SER A 17 9.80 -6.40 42.49
C SER A 17 8.32 -6.52 42.85
N GLY A 18 7.83 -7.73 43.13
CA GLY A 18 6.40 -8.00 43.33
C GLY A 18 5.59 -7.94 42.04
N GLU A 19 6.25 -7.89 40.89
CA GLU A 19 5.61 -7.73 39.60
C GLU A 19 5.46 -9.07 38.87
N ALA A 20 4.36 -9.18 38.12
CA ALA A 20 4.12 -10.28 37.20
C ALA A 20 3.77 -9.69 35.83
N LYS A 21 4.40 -10.21 34.77
CA LYS A 21 4.01 -9.89 33.38
C LYS A 21 3.31 -11.09 32.78
N CYS A 22 2.01 -10.93 32.56
CA CYS A 22 1.19 -11.85 31.77
C CYS A 22 0.94 -11.24 30.39
N THR A 23 0.95 -12.09 29.36
CA THR A 23 0.64 -11.70 27.98
C THR A 23 -0.31 -12.74 27.42
N ALA A 24 -1.34 -12.34 26.67
CA ALA A 24 -2.19 -13.27 25.93
C ALA A 24 -1.33 -14.09 24.94
N GLN A 25 -1.80 -15.28 24.54
CA GLN A 25 -1.11 -16.03 23.49
C GLN A 25 -1.33 -15.34 22.14
N TRP A 26 -0.34 -14.56 21.70
CA TRP A 26 -0.41 -13.81 20.43
C TRP A 26 0.09 -14.62 19.22
N LEU A 27 0.82 -15.72 19.44
CA LEU A 27 1.52 -16.48 18.40
C LEU A 27 0.97 -17.90 18.24
N LEU A 28 1.15 -18.48 17.05
CA LEU A 28 0.69 -19.83 16.66
C LEU A 28 1.50 -20.98 17.30
N GLU A 29 1.84 -20.89 18.58
CA GLU A 29 2.73 -21.82 19.28
C GLU A 29 2.20 -23.27 19.26
N ASN A 30 0.87 -23.44 19.31
CA ASN A 30 0.23 -24.76 19.18
C ASN A 30 0.44 -25.42 17.81
N ARG A 31 0.61 -24.64 16.72
CA ARG A 31 0.97 -25.20 15.41
C ARG A 31 2.44 -25.62 15.39
N ASN A 32 3.30 -24.91 16.14
CA ASN A 32 4.71 -25.27 16.27
C ASN A 32 4.92 -26.56 17.09
N ILE A 33 4.09 -26.78 18.12
CA ILE A 33 4.10 -28.02 18.91
C ILE A 33 3.72 -29.26 18.09
N LYS A 34 2.95 -29.11 17.00
CA LYS A 34 2.44 -30.23 16.17
C LYS A 34 3.35 -30.59 14.98
N GLY A 35 4.62 -30.15 14.98
CA GLY A 35 5.62 -30.58 13.99
C GLY A 35 5.45 -30.03 12.55
N LYS A 36 4.53 -29.08 12.32
CA LYS A 36 4.31 -28.42 11.02
C LYS A 36 5.01 -27.07 10.95
N VAL A 37 6.31 -27.05 11.25
CA VAL A 37 7.06 -25.79 11.45
C VAL A 37 7.78 -25.38 10.17
N THR A 38 7.26 -24.37 9.48
CA THR A 38 8.03 -23.60 8.49
C THR A 38 8.74 -22.39 9.12
N HIS A 39 8.33 -21.98 10.33
CA HIS A 39 8.83 -20.81 11.05
C HIS A 39 8.96 -21.13 12.56
N PRO A 40 10.16 -21.47 13.06
CA PRO A 40 10.35 -21.80 14.47
C PRO A 40 10.05 -20.59 15.37
N ILE A 41 9.64 -20.86 16.62
CA ILE A 41 9.48 -19.79 17.62
C ILE A 41 10.86 -19.22 17.91
N THR A 42 11.04 -17.92 17.66
CA THR A 42 12.22 -17.18 18.09
C THR A 42 11.98 -16.56 19.46
N HIS A 43 13.04 -16.46 20.26
CA HIS A 43 13.03 -15.83 21.58
C HIS A 43 13.75 -14.48 21.51
N ASN A 44 13.54 -13.63 22.53
CA ASN A 44 14.11 -12.27 22.62
C ASN A 44 13.70 -11.33 21.47
N ASN A 45 12.48 -11.51 20.94
CA ASN A 45 11.92 -10.56 19.98
C ASN A 45 11.52 -9.26 20.67
N LYS A 46 11.78 -8.12 20.00
CA LYS A 46 11.15 -6.85 20.36
C LYS A 46 9.86 -6.72 19.54
N LEU A 47 8.73 -6.68 20.23
CA LEU A 47 7.42 -6.47 19.61
C LEU A 47 6.95 -5.05 19.90
N THR A 48 6.49 -4.37 18.86
CA THR A 48 5.87 -3.05 18.96
C THR A 48 4.45 -3.17 18.42
N MET A 49 3.48 -2.75 19.23
CA MET A 49 2.07 -2.82 18.90
C MET A 49 1.62 -1.45 18.44
N PHE A 50 1.05 -1.38 17.24
CA PHE A 50 0.43 -0.17 16.72
C PHE A 50 -1.08 -0.35 16.75
N VAL A 51 -1.77 0.65 17.30
CA VAL A 51 -3.22 0.74 17.26
C VAL A 51 -3.57 1.85 16.28
N CYS A 52 -4.45 1.55 15.32
CA CYS A 52 -4.75 2.42 14.18
C CYS A 52 -3.52 2.64 13.26
N GLY A 53 -3.65 3.57 12.30
CA GLY A 53 -2.70 3.69 11.21
C GLY A 53 -1.63 4.78 11.37
N GLU A 54 -1.83 5.81 12.21
CA GLU A 54 -0.95 6.98 12.22
C GLU A 54 0.51 6.62 12.60
N GLU A 55 0.70 6.02 13.77
CA GLU A 55 2.03 5.60 14.24
C GLU A 55 2.61 4.48 13.37
N GLY A 56 1.78 3.52 12.94
CA GLY A 56 2.21 2.40 12.11
C GLY A 56 2.68 2.83 10.72
N PHE A 57 1.97 3.75 10.06
CA PHE A 57 2.39 4.27 8.76
C PHE A 57 3.61 5.18 8.87
N ALA A 58 3.73 5.98 9.94
CA ALA A 58 4.93 6.77 10.21
C ALA A 58 6.17 5.87 10.41
N ASP A 59 6.04 4.76 11.14
CA ASP A 59 7.12 3.79 11.31
C ASP A 59 7.49 3.12 9.98
N ILE A 60 6.50 2.71 9.17
CA ILE A 60 6.75 2.18 7.81
C ILE A 60 7.53 3.19 6.96
N ALA A 61 7.14 4.48 6.95
CA ALA A 61 7.83 5.52 6.20
C ALA A 61 9.29 5.67 6.65
N LYS A 62 9.51 5.71 7.96
CA LYS A 62 10.85 5.75 8.57
C LYS A 62 11.70 4.54 8.17
N GLU A 63 11.16 3.32 8.24
CA GLU A 63 11.90 2.11 7.89
C GLU A 63 12.22 2.05 6.38
N ILE A 64 11.36 2.56 5.50
CA ILE A 64 11.66 2.70 4.07
C ILE A 64 12.81 3.69 3.84
N ARG A 65 12.86 4.81 4.56
CA ARG A 65 13.97 5.77 4.48
C ARG A 65 15.29 5.14 4.96
N ASN A 66 15.24 4.32 6.00
CA ASN A 66 16.42 3.70 6.62
C ASN A 66 16.86 2.39 5.95
N ALA A 67 16.03 1.79 5.11
CA ALA A 67 16.35 0.54 4.43
C ALA A 67 17.65 0.66 3.61
N GLN A 68 18.51 -0.35 3.74
CA GLN A 68 19.83 -0.38 3.10
C GLN A 68 19.98 -1.45 2.03
N LYS A 69 19.18 -2.53 2.09
CA LYS A 69 19.37 -3.72 1.24
C LYS A 69 18.12 -4.06 0.45
N SER A 70 17.01 -4.28 1.13
CA SER A 70 15.75 -4.61 0.47
C SER A 70 14.53 -4.12 1.24
N ILE A 71 13.43 -3.98 0.50
CA ILE A 71 12.09 -3.73 1.01
C ILE A 71 11.17 -4.76 0.35
N ASP A 72 10.48 -5.56 1.16
CA ASP A 72 9.55 -6.60 0.71
C ASP A 72 8.16 -6.26 1.20
N LEU A 73 7.26 -5.94 0.27
CA LEU A 73 5.88 -5.58 0.57
C LEU A 73 4.93 -6.60 -0.04
N CYS A 74 4.05 -7.15 0.78
CA CYS A 74 2.97 -8.03 0.34
C CYS A 74 1.66 -7.48 0.86
N CYS A 75 0.76 -7.05 -0.04
CA CYS A 75 -0.48 -6.39 0.35
C CYS A 75 -1.66 -6.79 -0.52
N TRP A 76 -2.87 -6.64 0.04
CA TRP A 76 -4.10 -6.82 -0.70
C TRP A 76 -4.29 -5.72 -1.75
N GLY A 77 -3.95 -4.48 -1.42
CA GLY A 77 -4.02 -3.32 -2.30
C GLY A 77 -2.84 -2.39 -2.09
N PHE A 78 -2.53 -1.57 -3.08
CA PHE A 78 -1.44 -0.62 -3.02
C PHE A 78 -1.83 0.70 -3.69
N ASP A 79 -1.65 1.79 -2.95
CA ASP A 79 -1.89 3.15 -3.43
C ASP A 79 -0.56 3.91 -3.41
N PRO A 80 0.12 4.09 -4.57
CA PRO A 80 1.39 4.81 -4.61
C PRO A 80 1.24 6.27 -4.20
N ALA A 81 0.07 6.89 -4.33
CA ALA A 81 -0.15 8.28 -3.96
C ALA A 81 -0.50 8.49 -2.49
N MET A 82 -0.65 7.41 -1.71
CA MET A 82 -0.95 7.49 -0.29
C MET A 82 0.18 8.16 0.46
N GLU A 83 -0.16 9.11 1.33
CA GLU A 83 0.80 9.77 2.21
C GLU A 83 0.81 9.03 3.54
N LEU A 84 1.96 8.42 3.85
CA LEU A 84 2.11 7.61 5.06
C LEU A 84 2.11 8.47 6.33
N GLU A 85 2.66 9.67 6.23
CA GLU A 85 2.70 10.66 7.30
C GLU A 85 1.79 11.83 6.94
N ARG A 86 0.91 12.21 7.87
CA ARG A 86 -0.03 13.32 7.70
C ARG A 86 0.32 14.42 8.70
N GLY A 87 1.06 15.43 8.25
CA GLY A 87 1.43 16.58 9.09
C GLY A 87 1.10 17.94 8.51
N ALA A 88 1.03 18.06 7.18
CA ALA A 88 0.71 19.32 6.50
C ALA A 88 -0.78 19.41 6.16
N THR A 89 -1.33 20.62 6.28
CA THR A 89 -2.69 20.96 5.83
C THR A 89 -2.64 21.47 4.39
N GLY A 90 -3.65 21.13 3.59
CA GLY A 90 -3.75 21.61 2.21
C GLY A 90 -4.05 20.50 1.19
N PRO A 91 -4.05 20.86 -0.11
CA PRO A 91 -4.27 19.91 -1.19
C PRO A 91 -3.11 18.91 -1.33
N TRP A 92 -3.40 17.77 -1.97
CA TRP A 92 -2.38 16.78 -2.31
C TRP A 92 -1.37 17.33 -3.35
N PRO A 93 -0.09 16.91 -3.29
CA PRO A 93 0.54 16.18 -2.19
C PRO A 93 0.94 17.14 -1.05
N ARG A 94 0.67 16.72 0.18
CA ARG A 94 1.03 17.36 1.46
C ARG A 94 2.39 16.87 1.99
N GLY A 95 2.90 15.76 1.49
CA GLY A 95 4.19 15.17 1.88
C GLY A 95 4.73 14.16 0.87
N GLU A 96 5.70 13.35 1.31
CA GLU A 96 6.19 12.21 0.52
C GLU A 96 5.10 11.13 0.42
N THR A 97 4.83 10.69 -0.80
CA THR A 97 3.91 9.57 -1.02
C THR A 97 4.61 8.23 -0.87
N TYR A 98 3.85 7.16 -0.65
CA TYR A 98 4.37 5.80 -0.55
C TYR A 98 5.19 5.44 -1.81
N GLY A 99 4.68 5.78 -2.99
CA GLY A 99 5.36 5.59 -4.25
C GLY A 99 6.67 6.37 -4.36
N ASP A 100 6.73 7.61 -3.86
CA ASP A 100 7.94 8.44 -3.88
C ASP A 100 9.01 7.85 -2.97
N LEU A 101 8.61 7.37 -1.79
CA LEU A 101 9.51 6.71 -0.83
C LEU A 101 10.14 5.44 -1.44
N LEU A 102 9.36 4.64 -2.17
CA LEU A 102 9.86 3.44 -2.84
C LEU A 102 10.78 3.78 -4.02
N ILE A 103 10.43 4.78 -4.84
CA ILE A 103 11.29 5.28 -5.92
C ILE A 103 12.63 5.78 -5.34
N ALA A 104 12.58 6.57 -4.26
CA ALA A 104 13.75 7.07 -3.59
C ALA A 104 14.61 5.93 -3.04
N ALA A 105 14.02 4.90 -2.43
CA ALA A 105 14.76 3.72 -1.97
C ALA A 105 15.43 2.99 -3.13
N GLY A 106 14.72 2.78 -4.23
CA GLY A 106 15.26 2.15 -5.44
C GLY A 106 16.48 2.88 -6.01
N ARG A 107 16.41 4.21 -6.11
CA ARG A 107 17.51 5.09 -6.52
C ARG A 107 18.72 5.07 -5.57
N ARG A 108 18.52 4.73 -4.29
CA ARG A 108 19.63 4.52 -3.33
C ARG A 108 20.30 3.16 -3.48
N GLY A 109 19.81 2.28 -4.37
CA GLY A 109 20.31 0.92 -4.54
C GLY A 109 19.58 -0.13 -3.69
N VAL A 110 18.48 0.23 -3.01
CA VAL A 110 17.68 -0.71 -2.22
C VAL A 110 16.79 -1.53 -3.15
N GLN A 111 16.80 -2.85 -3.03
CA GLN A 111 15.94 -3.73 -3.82
C GLN A 111 14.50 -3.73 -3.27
N VAL A 112 13.58 -3.08 -3.98
CA VAL A 112 12.15 -3.03 -3.63
C VAL A 112 11.40 -4.11 -4.40
N ARG A 113 10.68 -4.98 -3.68
CA ARG A 113 9.82 -6.02 -4.24
C ARG A 113 8.42 -5.87 -3.67
N LEU A 114 7.47 -5.56 -4.54
CA LEU A 114 6.06 -5.39 -4.20
C LEU A 114 5.23 -6.52 -4.81
N LEU A 115 4.56 -7.29 -3.96
CA LEU A 115 3.58 -8.30 -4.34
C LEU A 115 2.18 -7.82 -3.98
N VAL A 116 1.35 -7.53 -4.99
CA VAL A 116 -0.03 -7.07 -4.79
C VAL A 116 -1.00 -8.17 -5.21
N TRP A 117 -2.01 -8.44 -4.39
CA TRP A 117 -3.09 -9.32 -4.80
C TRP A 117 -3.93 -8.66 -5.89
N PHE A 118 -4.20 -9.37 -6.98
CA PHE A 118 -5.21 -8.96 -7.95
C PHE A 118 -5.66 -10.13 -8.81
N ASP A 119 -6.96 -10.11 -9.11
CA ASP A 119 -7.64 -11.12 -9.90
C ASP A 119 -8.59 -10.43 -10.89
N TRP A 120 -8.47 -10.79 -12.17
CA TRP A 120 -9.26 -10.17 -13.23
C TRP A 120 -10.75 -10.48 -13.12
N VAL A 121 -11.10 -11.71 -12.72
CA VAL A 121 -12.50 -12.12 -12.52
C VAL A 121 -13.09 -11.34 -11.35
N ALA A 122 -12.35 -11.20 -10.25
CA ALA A 122 -12.77 -10.39 -9.11
C ALA A 122 -12.95 -8.91 -9.50
N LYS A 123 -12.05 -8.34 -10.31
CA LYS A 123 -12.19 -6.97 -10.83
C LYS A 123 -13.48 -6.79 -11.64
N GLN A 124 -13.76 -7.72 -12.56
CA GLN A 124 -14.93 -7.62 -13.46
C GLN A 124 -16.25 -7.96 -12.75
N ALA A 125 -16.29 -9.04 -11.97
CA ALA A 125 -17.51 -9.54 -11.34
C ALA A 125 -17.86 -8.81 -10.03
N HIS A 126 -16.86 -8.34 -9.29
CA HIS A 126 -17.04 -7.77 -7.95
C HIS A 126 -16.51 -6.35 -7.80
N LYS A 127 -16.07 -5.71 -8.90
CA LYS A 127 -15.59 -4.32 -8.92
C LYS A 127 -14.56 -4.03 -7.83
N VAL A 128 -13.59 -4.93 -7.66
CA VAL A 128 -12.55 -4.73 -6.63
C VAL A 128 -11.66 -3.55 -6.99
N THR A 129 -11.62 -2.53 -6.13
CA THR A 129 -10.90 -1.26 -6.31
C THR A 129 -9.77 -1.11 -5.27
N ASN A 130 -8.74 -1.93 -5.39
CA ASN A 130 -7.63 -2.02 -4.44
C ASN A 130 -6.30 -1.41 -4.94
N MET A 131 -6.24 -0.97 -6.19
CA MET A 131 -5.03 -0.43 -6.84
C MET A 131 -5.40 0.82 -7.65
N PRO A 132 -5.52 2.01 -7.01
CA PRO A 132 -5.82 3.26 -7.73
C PRO A 132 -4.81 3.50 -8.85
N GLY A 133 -5.27 3.90 -10.04
CA GLY A 133 -4.45 4.02 -11.25
C GLY A 133 -4.19 2.71 -12.01
N TYR A 134 -4.64 1.56 -11.50
CA TYR A 134 -4.52 0.26 -12.18
C TYR A 134 -5.83 -0.54 -12.25
N THR A 135 -6.62 -0.61 -11.16
CA THR A 135 -7.94 -1.26 -11.15
C THR A 135 -9.11 -0.30 -11.27
N HIS A 136 -8.89 0.96 -10.89
CA HIS A 136 -9.82 2.08 -10.96
C HIS A 136 -9.02 3.37 -11.08
N ASP A 137 -9.70 4.50 -11.32
CA ASP A 137 -9.07 5.79 -11.59
C ASP A 137 -8.07 5.70 -12.76
N GLU A 138 -8.44 4.92 -13.77
CA GLU A 138 -7.62 4.64 -14.97
C GLU A 138 -7.64 5.82 -15.97
N TYR A 139 -8.37 6.91 -15.68
CA TYR A 139 -8.58 8.07 -16.57
C TYR A 139 -7.55 9.19 -16.34
N ALA A 140 -6.28 8.81 -16.34
CA ALA A 140 -5.17 9.75 -16.24
C ALA A 140 -5.20 10.74 -17.42
N TRP A 141 -4.97 12.03 -17.16
CA TRP A 141 -5.14 13.08 -18.17
C TRP A 141 -4.09 13.06 -19.28
N ARG A 142 -2.94 12.40 -19.06
CA ARG A 142 -1.84 12.33 -20.04
C ARG A 142 -1.06 11.01 -20.08
N PHE A 143 -1.17 10.15 -19.07
CA PHE A 143 -0.45 8.86 -18.98
C PHE A 143 1.08 9.00 -19.12
N PHE A 144 1.71 9.81 -18.29
CA PHE A 144 3.15 10.09 -18.33
C PHE A 144 4.03 8.84 -18.11
N GLY A 145 3.60 7.86 -17.32
CA GLY A 145 4.43 6.71 -16.93
C GLY A 145 4.80 5.73 -18.05
N GLY A 146 4.13 5.81 -19.21
CA GLY A 146 4.36 4.90 -20.34
C GLY A 146 5.72 5.05 -21.03
N ARG A 147 6.51 6.08 -20.70
CA ARG A 147 7.83 6.35 -21.32
C ARG A 147 8.93 6.45 -20.27
N LYS A 148 10.09 5.83 -20.54
CA LYS A 148 11.24 5.79 -19.62
C LYS A 148 11.70 7.18 -19.15
N LYS A 149 11.79 8.16 -20.07
CA LYS A 149 12.19 9.55 -19.76
C LYS A 149 11.28 10.24 -18.74
N ASP A 150 10.02 9.83 -18.70
CA ASP A 150 9.01 10.41 -17.80
C ASP A 150 9.07 9.69 -16.44
N ALA A 151 9.39 8.39 -16.42
CA ALA A 151 9.65 7.63 -15.18
C ALA A 151 10.85 8.18 -14.37
N GLU A 152 11.88 8.71 -15.04
CA GLU A 152 13.04 9.31 -14.36
C GLU A 152 12.69 10.56 -13.54
N ARG A 153 11.65 11.30 -13.95
CA ARG A 153 11.14 12.47 -13.22
C ARG A 153 9.88 12.17 -12.42
N LEU A 154 9.44 10.92 -12.36
CA LEU A 154 8.18 10.58 -11.72
C LEU A 154 8.24 10.92 -10.22
N SER A 155 7.34 11.80 -9.79
CA SER A 155 7.03 12.06 -8.38
C SER A 155 5.64 12.67 -8.24
N ALA A 156 5.08 12.62 -7.04
CA ALA A 156 3.79 13.26 -6.75
C ALA A 156 3.83 14.78 -7.03
N GLN A 157 4.90 15.46 -6.61
CA GLN A 157 5.08 16.90 -6.82
C GLN A 157 5.20 17.24 -8.31
N ASN A 158 5.93 16.44 -9.09
CA ASN A 158 6.09 16.66 -10.51
C ASN A 158 4.77 16.43 -11.28
N SER A 159 3.98 15.43 -10.89
CA SER A 159 2.63 15.22 -11.47
C SER A 159 1.75 16.47 -11.31
N LEU A 160 1.75 17.07 -10.11
CA LEU A 160 0.99 18.30 -9.85
C LEU A 160 1.54 19.51 -10.64
N ALA A 161 2.86 19.65 -10.71
CA ALA A 161 3.50 20.72 -11.48
C ALA A 161 3.22 20.61 -12.98
N ASP A 162 3.29 19.40 -13.54
CA ASP A 162 3.05 19.13 -14.95
C ASP A 162 1.59 19.40 -15.34
N LEU A 163 0.62 19.02 -14.49
CA LEU A 163 -0.79 19.33 -14.72
C LEU A 163 -1.05 20.85 -14.69
N ARG A 164 -0.47 21.57 -13.71
CA ARG A 164 -0.58 23.04 -13.66
C ARG A 164 0.01 23.70 -14.90
N ALA A 165 1.17 23.23 -15.37
CA ALA A 165 1.78 23.74 -16.59
C ALA A 165 0.90 23.47 -17.82
N ALA A 166 0.34 22.26 -17.94
CA ALA A 166 -0.51 21.87 -19.07
C ALA A 166 -1.85 22.65 -19.13
N ILE A 167 -2.40 23.02 -17.97
CA ILE A 167 -3.59 23.88 -17.92
C ILE A 167 -3.28 25.28 -18.49
N GLY A 168 -2.11 25.83 -18.15
CA GLY A 168 -1.67 27.16 -18.62
C GLY A 168 -1.24 27.19 -20.09
N ASP A 169 -0.80 26.07 -20.64
CA ASP A 169 -0.40 25.93 -22.05
C ASP A 169 -1.59 25.60 -22.94
N LYS A 170 -2.00 26.54 -23.80
CA LYS A 170 -3.14 26.37 -24.72
C LYS A 170 -2.90 25.31 -25.79
N GLU A 171 -1.63 25.02 -26.10
CA GLU A 171 -1.22 24.05 -27.13
C GLU A 171 -0.97 22.65 -26.54
N ALA A 172 -1.12 22.47 -25.22
CA ALA A 172 -0.90 21.17 -24.59
C ALA A 172 -1.87 20.11 -25.16
N PRO A 173 -1.38 18.91 -25.52
CA PRO A 173 -2.21 17.81 -25.96
C PRO A 173 -3.27 17.46 -24.93
N ASP A 174 -4.52 17.31 -25.38
CA ASP A 174 -5.68 17.06 -24.53
C ASP A 174 -6.56 15.96 -25.14
N ASP A 175 -5.97 14.78 -25.29
CA ASP A 175 -6.59 13.65 -26.01
C ASP A 175 -7.93 13.23 -25.41
N LEU A 176 -8.12 13.46 -24.10
CA LEU A 176 -9.35 13.15 -23.35
C LEU A 176 -10.27 14.35 -23.09
N GLY A 177 -9.91 15.55 -23.55
CA GLY A 177 -10.69 16.78 -23.33
C GLY A 177 -10.69 17.29 -21.87
N ILE A 178 -9.86 16.72 -21.01
CA ILE A 178 -9.77 17.02 -19.57
C ILE A 178 -9.17 18.41 -19.35
N LEU A 179 -8.11 18.78 -20.07
CA LEU A 179 -7.48 20.10 -19.95
C LEU A 179 -8.45 21.20 -20.41
N LYS A 180 -9.19 20.98 -21.50
CA LYS A 180 -10.23 21.87 -22.00
C LYS A 180 -11.35 22.05 -20.98
N TRP A 181 -11.77 20.97 -20.32
CA TRP A 181 -12.77 21.03 -19.26
C TRP A 181 -12.25 21.83 -18.05
N LEU A 182 -11.03 21.57 -17.58
CA LEU A 182 -10.40 22.25 -16.44
C LEU A 182 -10.23 23.75 -16.68
N ARG A 183 -9.80 24.14 -17.89
CA ARG A 183 -9.66 25.55 -18.29
C ARG A 183 -11.00 26.29 -18.23
N LYS A 184 -12.11 25.61 -18.55
CA LYS A 184 -13.46 26.19 -18.54
C LYS A 184 -14.07 26.29 -17.14
N HIS A 185 -13.69 25.41 -16.22
CA HIS A 185 -14.29 25.30 -14.88
C HIS A 185 -13.33 25.76 -13.76
N ALA A 186 -12.73 26.94 -13.94
CA ALA A 186 -11.67 27.47 -13.09
C ALA A 186 -12.03 27.68 -11.60
N GLN A 187 -13.32 27.67 -11.24
CA GLN A 187 -13.78 28.00 -9.88
C GLN A 187 -13.58 26.90 -8.83
N ASN A 188 -13.17 25.68 -9.22
CA ASN A 188 -12.89 24.55 -8.29
C ASN A 188 -11.46 23.98 -8.41
N GLN A 189 -10.52 24.76 -8.96
CA GLN A 189 -9.16 24.30 -9.30
C GLN A 189 -8.37 23.75 -8.10
N ASP A 190 -8.55 24.31 -6.91
CA ASP A 190 -7.79 23.89 -5.72
C ASP A 190 -8.18 22.49 -5.21
N ARG A 191 -9.36 21.98 -5.58
CA ARG A 191 -9.80 20.62 -5.23
C ARG A 191 -9.57 19.63 -6.38
N GLU A 192 -9.89 20.04 -7.60
CA GLU A 192 -9.88 19.16 -8.76
C GLU A 192 -8.46 18.88 -9.29
N ILE A 193 -7.59 19.90 -9.36
CA ILE A 193 -6.23 19.74 -9.90
C ILE A 193 -5.41 18.75 -9.06
N PRO A 194 -5.37 18.84 -7.71
CA PRO A 194 -4.67 17.86 -6.88
C PRO A 194 -5.14 16.43 -7.07
N MET A 195 -6.45 16.22 -7.22
CA MET A 195 -7.00 14.87 -7.40
C MET A 195 -6.68 14.29 -8.77
N LEU A 196 -6.79 15.09 -9.83
CA LEU A 196 -6.37 14.64 -11.17
C LEU A 196 -4.86 14.39 -11.26
N ALA A 197 -4.04 15.20 -10.58
CA ALA A 197 -2.61 14.95 -10.47
C ALA A 197 -2.31 13.67 -9.68
N ARG A 198 -3.12 13.36 -8.65
CA ARG A 198 -3.03 12.12 -7.88
C ARG A 198 -3.33 10.90 -8.74
N GLU A 199 -4.42 10.94 -9.50
CA GLU A 199 -4.82 9.87 -10.43
C GLU A 199 -3.76 9.63 -11.51
N GLU A 200 -3.26 10.71 -12.12
CA GLU A 200 -2.16 10.64 -13.10
C GLU A 200 -0.89 10.03 -12.50
N TYR A 201 -0.52 10.43 -11.27
CA TYR A 201 0.63 9.89 -10.59
C TYR A 201 0.47 8.39 -10.30
N CYS A 202 -0.71 7.97 -9.81
CA CYS A 202 -1.01 6.56 -9.58
C CYS A 202 -0.88 5.71 -10.85
N ALA A 203 -1.53 6.14 -11.93
CA ALA A 203 -1.47 5.44 -13.21
C ALA A 203 -0.05 5.38 -13.76
N SER A 204 0.66 6.51 -13.72
CA SER A 204 2.05 6.61 -14.18
C SER A 204 3.01 5.74 -13.37
N TRP A 205 2.81 5.64 -12.05
CA TRP A 205 3.62 4.81 -11.18
C TRP A 205 3.49 3.33 -11.53
N TYR A 206 2.26 2.84 -11.70
CA TYR A 206 2.03 1.46 -12.11
C TYR A 206 2.60 1.15 -13.50
N GLN A 207 2.39 2.04 -14.47
CA GLN A 207 2.97 1.89 -15.82
C GLN A 207 4.50 1.79 -15.77
N ALA A 208 5.16 2.72 -15.04
CA ALA A 208 6.61 2.72 -14.91
C ALA A 208 7.14 1.48 -14.18
N ALA A 209 6.43 1.02 -13.13
CA ALA A 209 6.80 -0.17 -12.38
C ALA A 209 6.67 -1.45 -13.23
N PHE A 210 5.56 -1.65 -13.93
CA PHE A 210 5.37 -2.81 -14.82
C PHE A 210 6.32 -2.80 -16.02
N ALA A 211 6.64 -1.62 -16.55
CA ALA A 211 7.60 -1.45 -17.63
C ALA A 211 9.07 -1.55 -17.17
N LYS A 212 9.33 -1.73 -15.85
CA LYS A 212 10.66 -1.80 -15.25
C LYS A 212 11.51 -0.54 -15.49
N TYR A 213 10.86 0.62 -15.52
CA TYR A 213 11.54 1.92 -15.63
C TYR A 213 11.94 2.51 -14.29
N LEU A 214 11.36 2.01 -13.18
CA LEU A 214 11.75 2.40 -11.83
C LEU A 214 12.99 1.61 -11.40
N GLU A 215 14.06 2.32 -11.08
CA GLU A 215 15.33 1.72 -10.68
C GLU A 215 15.18 0.88 -9.40
N ASN A 216 15.61 -0.38 -9.43
CA ASN A 216 15.53 -1.34 -8.32
C ASN A 216 14.13 -1.54 -7.70
N VAL A 217 13.05 -1.18 -8.41
CA VAL A 217 11.67 -1.44 -7.99
C VAL A 217 11.02 -2.47 -8.90
N GLU A 218 10.60 -3.58 -8.32
CA GLU A 218 9.86 -4.63 -9.01
C GLU A 218 8.46 -4.78 -8.40
N ILE A 219 7.45 -4.80 -9.28
CA ILE A 219 6.08 -5.14 -8.90
C ILE A 219 5.67 -6.47 -9.54
N ARG A 220 4.99 -7.31 -8.76
CA ARG A 220 4.32 -8.51 -9.22
C ARG A 220 2.89 -8.53 -8.71
N ILE A 221 2.05 -9.18 -9.50
CA ILE A 221 0.65 -9.37 -9.20
C ILE A 221 0.39 -10.86 -8.97
N HIS A 222 -0.43 -11.18 -7.97
CA HIS A 222 -0.78 -12.56 -7.65
C HIS A 222 -2.29 -12.72 -7.51
N SER A 223 -2.89 -13.51 -8.39
CA SER A 223 -4.27 -13.99 -8.24
C SER A 223 -4.28 -15.13 -7.23
N ALA A 224 -5.17 -15.10 -6.25
CA ALA A 224 -5.33 -16.23 -5.35
C ALA A 224 -5.88 -17.45 -6.11
N ASP A 225 -5.49 -18.67 -5.72
CA ASP A 225 -6.12 -19.88 -6.24
C ASP A 225 -7.58 -19.94 -5.72
N ILE A 226 -8.53 -19.65 -6.61
CA ILE A 226 -9.95 -19.63 -6.31
C ILE A 226 -10.42 -20.96 -5.69
N ARG A 227 -9.82 -22.09 -6.08
CA ARG A 227 -10.15 -23.41 -5.50
C ARG A 227 -9.68 -23.51 -4.05
N SER A 228 -8.55 -22.90 -3.73
CA SER A 228 -8.01 -22.87 -2.37
C SER A 228 -8.77 -21.88 -1.48
N ILE A 229 -9.24 -20.75 -2.02
CA ILE A 229 -10.16 -19.86 -1.31
C ILE A 229 -11.47 -20.58 -1.02
N HIS A 230 -12.10 -21.20 -2.03
CA HIS A 230 -13.36 -21.94 -1.82
C HIS A 230 -13.20 -23.04 -0.77
N ARG A 231 -12.11 -23.82 -0.83
CA ARG A 231 -11.84 -24.85 0.20
C ARG A 231 -11.68 -24.25 1.60
N ALA A 232 -10.98 -23.12 1.74
CA ALA A 232 -10.79 -22.45 3.02
C ALA A 232 -12.12 -21.93 3.59
N ILE A 233 -12.92 -21.24 2.78
CA ILE A 233 -14.25 -20.72 3.16
C ILE A 233 -15.21 -21.86 3.50
N SER A 234 -15.17 -22.96 2.73
CA SER A 234 -16.02 -24.13 3.00
C SER A 234 -15.66 -24.85 4.31
N ALA A 235 -14.38 -24.79 4.71
CA ALA A 235 -13.89 -25.40 5.95
C ALA A 235 -13.98 -24.47 7.18
N GLU A 236 -14.34 -23.20 7.00
CA GLU A 236 -14.49 -22.24 8.09
C GLU A 236 -15.77 -22.50 8.88
N SER A 237 -15.61 -22.85 10.16
CA SER A 237 -16.70 -23.23 11.08
C SER A 237 -17.50 -22.03 11.58
N THR A 238 -16.88 -20.85 11.62
CA THR A 238 -17.49 -19.56 11.98
C THR A 238 -17.74 -18.76 10.72
N LYS A 239 -18.82 -19.07 10.02
CA LYS A 239 -19.30 -18.22 8.93
C LYS A 239 -20.08 -17.05 9.56
N PRO A 240 -19.77 -15.79 9.23
CA PRO A 240 -20.64 -14.69 9.63
C PRO A 240 -22.04 -14.99 9.07
N SER A 241 -23.05 -14.90 9.93
CA SER A 241 -24.44 -14.98 9.49
C SER A 241 -24.67 -13.84 8.50
N LEU A 242 -24.89 -14.17 7.23
CA LEU A 242 -25.27 -13.20 6.24
C LEU A 242 -26.58 -12.52 6.69
N PRO A 243 -26.71 -11.18 6.58
CA PRO A 243 -27.98 -10.50 6.74
C PRO A 243 -29.00 -10.91 5.67
#